data_AF-A0A1Z8AFI3-F1
#
_entry.id   AF-A0A1Z8AFI3-F1
#
_cell.length_a   1.000
_cell.length_b   1.000
_cell.length_c   1.000
_cell.angle_alpha   90.00
_cell.angle_beta   90.00
_cell.angle_gamma   90.00
#
_symmetry.space_group_name_H-M   'P 1'
#
loop_
_entity.id
_entity.type
_entity.pdbx_description
1 polymer ?
#
loop_
_entity_poly.entity_id
_entity_poly.type
_entity_poly.pdbx_seq_one_letter_code
_entity_poly.pdbx_strand_id
1 'polypeptide(L)'
;MNTLAVGNYYAGFEWGYNPAFWQGLSEESRDVLFDQMAYYLAQHRVEFDKDVDKAVSAAKEGGMKIFEPDQALTEALAEFVTADEAVLIENAKSRGIENPEALLADYKRIVDRWAALLADVDHGDTYALAALAKAEIYDKLDRANYGMN
;
A
#
# COMPACT_ATOMS: atom_id res chain seq x y z
N MET A 1 7.96 16.52 -15.49
CA MET A 1 7.10 15.55 -14.79
C MET A 1 5.67 16.06 -14.82
N ASN A 2 4.71 15.19 -15.12
CA ASN A 2 3.29 15.49 -14.93
C ASN A 2 2.90 15.10 -13.49
N THR A 3 2.10 15.90 -12.81
CA THR A 3 1.61 15.67 -11.43
C THR A 3 0.35 14.80 -11.35
N LEU A 4 -0.17 14.33 -12.48
CA LEU A 4 -1.31 13.42 -12.54
C LEU A 4 -1.09 12.18 -11.67
N ALA A 5 -1.98 11.96 -10.70
CA ALA A 5 -1.96 10.81 -9.82
C ALA A 5 -2.49 9.56 -10.57
N VAL A 6 -1.59 8.79 -11.17
CA VAL A 6 -1.92 7.57 -11.94
C VAL A 6 -2.16 6.32 -11.09
N GLY A 7 -2.16 6.46 -9.77
CA GLY A 7 -2.40 5.36 -8.83
C GLY A 7 -1.12 4.75 -8.25
N ASN A 8 -1.28 3.61 -7.59
CA ASN A 8 -0.21 2.93 -6.87
C ASN A 8 0.59 1.98 -7.77
N TYR A 9 1.89 1.91 -7.51
CA TYR A 9 2.76 0.85 -8.03
C TYR A 9 2.90 -0.25 -6.96
N TYR A 10 2.78 -1.52 -7.37
CA TYR A 10 3.04 -2.66 -6.49
C TYR A 10 4.48 -3.17 -6.71
N ALA A 11 5.33 -3.01 -5.69
CA ALA A 11 6.74 -3.40 -5.74
C ALA A 11 7.02 -4.82 -5.23
N GLY A 12 5.99 -5.57 -4.83
CA GLY A 12 6.14 -6.88 -4.19
C GLY A 12 5.82 -6.86 -2.69
N PHE A 13 6.27 -7.88 -1.98
CA PHE A 13 6.07 -8.01 -0.54
C PHE A 13 7.17 -7.26 0.21
N GLU A 14 6.80 -6.44 1.19
CA GLU A 14 7.74 -5.84 2.15
C GLU A 14 8.35 -6.92 3.05
N TRP A 15 7.52 -7.87 3.49
CA TRP A 15 7.89 -8.94 4.41
C TRP A 15 7.72 -10.32 3.77
N GLY A 16 8.78 -11.11 3.76
CA GLY A 16 8.75 -12.50 3.35
C GLY A 16 9.73 -13.32 4.18
N TYR A 17 9.21 -14.29 4.94
CA TYR A 17 10.03 -15.19 5.75
C TYR A 17 9.97 -16.62 5.19
N ASN A 18 11.09 -17.34 5.28
CA ASN A 18 11.10 -18.77 5.00
C ASN A 18 10.19 -19.50 6.03
N PRO A 19 9.32 -20.44 5.62
CA PRO A 19 8.40 -21.11 6.55
C PRO A 19 9.09 -21.84 7.70
N ALA A 20 10.18 -22.57 7.43
CA ALA A 20 10.90 -23.29 8.47
C ALA A 20 11.61 -22.36 9.46
N PHE A 21 12.10 -21.20 8.99
CA PHE A 21 12.61 -20.16 9.87
C PHE A 21 11.49 -19.60 10.75
N TRP A 22 10.36 -19.20 10.16
CA TRP A 22 9.23 -18.61 10.88
C TRP A 22 8.68 -19.57 11.96
N GLN A 23 8.46 -20.83 11.59
CA GLN A 23 7.97 -21.87 12.50
C GLN A 23 9.00 -22.28 13.57
N GLY A 24 10.29 -22.03 13.32
CA GLY A 24 11.36 -22.26 14.28
C GLY A 24 11.49 -21.16 15.35
N LEU A 25 10.82 -20.02 15.20
CA LEU A 25 10.82 -18.95 16.18
C LEU A 25 9.89 -19.27 17.35
N SER A 26 10.26 -18.82 18.56
CA SER A 26 9.32 -18.78 19.68
C SER A 26 8.16 -17.82 19.37
N GLU A 27 7.03 -18.02 20.03
CA GLU A 27 5.89 -17.08 19.96
C GLU A 27 6.32 -15.65 20.34
N GLU A 28 7.07 -15.49 21.43
CA GLU A 28 7.63 -14.19 21.84
C GLU A 28 8.48 -13.53 20.75
N SER A 29 9.30 -14.31 20.03
CA SER A 29 10.11 -13.77 18.92
C SER A 29 9.23 -13.33 17.75
N ARG A 30 8.17 -14.09 17.42
CA ARG A 30 7.21 -13.71 16.38
C ARG A 30 6.41 -12.47 16.77
N ASP A 31 6.04 -12.32 18.04
CA ASP A 31 5.37 -11.13 18.56
C ASP A 31 6.21 -9.87 18.41
N VAL A 32 7.50 -9.94 18.73
CA VAL A 32 8.44 -8.85 18.48
C VAL A 32 8.47 -8.52 16.99
N LEU A 33 8.53 -9.53 16.11
CA LEU A 33 8.51 -9.28 14.67
C LEU A 33 7.21 -8.62 14.20
N PHE A 34 6.04 -9.02 14.71
CA PHE A 34 4.78 -8.37 14.36
C PHE A 34 4.77 -6.87 14.71
N ASP A 35 5.26 -6.53 15.89
CA ASP A 35 5.32 -5.13 16.32
C ASP A 35 6.37 -4.34 15.54
N GLN A 36 7.52 -4.94 15.23
CA GLN A 36 8.53 -4.31 14.39
C GLN A 36 8.06 -4.14 12.94
N MET A 37 7.36 -5.12 12.36
CA MET A 37 6.81 -5.02 11.01
C MET A 37 5.81 -3.86 10.90
N ALA A 38 4.99 -3.62 11.93
CA ALA A 38 4.10 -2.45 11.97
C ALA A 38 4.88 -1.13 11.99
N TYR A 39 5.91 -1.04 12.84
CA TYR A 39 6.77 0.14 12.93
C TYR A 39 7.53 0.40 11.64
N TYR A 40 8.16 -0.61 11.06
CA TYR A 40 8.97 -0.44 9.85
C TYR A 40 8.13 -0.20 8.60
N LEU A 41 6.90 -0.72 8.54
CA LEU A 41 5.95 -0.35 7.47
C LEU A 41 5.69 1.16 7.49
N ALA A 42 5.44 1.74 8.67
CA ALA A 42 5.24 3.17 8.83
C ALA A 42 6.51 3.97 8.56
N GLN A 43 7.64 3.54 9.11
CA GLN A 43 8.92 4.22 8.92
C GLN A 43 9.32 4.25 7.45
N HIS A 44 9.19 3.13 6.74
CA HIS A 44 9.51 3.05 5.32
C HIS A 44 8.69 4.05 4.51
N ARG A 45 7.39 4.21 4.82
CA ARG A 45 6.54 5.20 4.15
C ARG A 45 7.04 6.64 4.39
N VAL A 46 7.36 6.99 5.64
CA VAL A 46 7.84 8.33 6.01
C VAL A 46 9.17 8.65 5.34
N GLU A 47 10.11 7.70 5.33
CA GLU A 47 11.41 7.89 4.68
C GLU A 47 11.29 7.93 3.15
N PHE A 48 10.39 7.14 2.56
CA PHE A 48 10.14 7.18 1.14
C PHE A 48 9.62 8.55 0.68
N ASP A 49 8.72 9.18 1.45
CA ASP A 49 8.24 10.54 1.13
C ASP A 49 9.37 11.57 1.20
N LYS A 50 10.30 11.45 2.15
CA LYS A 50 11.50 12.30 2.21
C LYS A 50 12.41 12.09 1.00
N ASP A 51 12.59 10.84 0.55
CA ASP A 51 13.38 10.53 -0.64
C ASP A 51 12.72 11.08 -1.91
N VAL A 52 11.39 11.01 -2.02
CA VAL A 52 10.62 11.64 -3.10
C VAL A 52 10.84 13.16 -3.10
N ASP A 53 10.69 13.83 -1.96
CA ASP A 53 10.88 15.28 -1.85
C ASP A 53 12.29 15.70 -2.26
N LYS A 54 13.31 14.96 -1.81
CA LYS A 54 14.71 15.19 -2.18
C LYS A 54 14.92 15.02 -3.68
N ALA A 55 14.41 13.93 -4.26
CA ALA A 55 14.59 13.62 -5.67
C ALA A 55 13.90 14.65 -6.58
N VAL A 56 12.65 15.02 -6.24
CA VAL A 56 11.88 16.02 -6.98
C VAL A 56 12.53 17.40 -6.88
N SER A 57 13.03 17.78 -5.70
CA SER A 57 13.73 19.07 -5.51
C SER A 57 15.00 19.15 -6.34
N ALA A 58 15.86 18.12 -6.28
CA ALA A 58 17.08 18.06 -7.08
C ALA A 58 16.80 18.09 -8.58
N ALA A 59 15.76 17.39 -9.04
CA ALA A 59 15.38 17.40 -10.46
C ALA A 59 14.89 18.79 -10.90
N LYS A 60 14.12 19.50 -10.06
CA LYS A 60 13.69 20.88 -10.34
C LYS A 60 14.89 21.84 -10.43
N GLU A 61 15.85 21.74 -9.50
CA GLU A 61 17.10 22.51 -9.55
C GLU A 61 17.91 22.21 -10.82
N GLY A 62 17.87 20.96 -11.30
CA GLY A 62 18.45 20.53 -12.58
C GLY A 62 17.68 20.98 -13.83
N GLY A 63 16.61 21.78 -13.68
CA GLY A 63 15.84 22.33 -14.80
C GLY A 63 14.66 21.47 -15.26
N MET A 64 14.26 20.45 -14.49
CA MET A 64 13.04 19.68 -14.78
C MET A 64 11.81 20.60 -14.71
N LYS A 65 11.02 20.60 -15.78
CA LYS A 65 9.72 21.28 -15.81
C LYS A 65 8.63 20.41 -15.17
N ILE A 66 7.79 21.03 -14.36
CA ILE A 66 6.57 20.43 -13.82
C ILE A 66 5.39 20.92 -14.66
N PHE A 67 4.48 20.01 -14.99
CA PHE A 67 3.25 20.30 -15.70
C PHE A 67 2.08 19.78 -14.88
N GLU A 68 1.11 20.65 -14.63
CA GLU A 68 -0.17 20.23 -14.07
C GLU A 68 -1.02 19.60 -15.18
N PRO A 69 -1.74 18.49 -14.91
CA PRO A 69 -2.64 17.91 -15.88
C PRO A 69 -3.77 18.89 -16.19
N ASP A 70 -4.12 19.01 -17.47
CA ASP A 70 -5.32 19.73 -17.85
C ASP A 70 -6.59 18.90 -17.56
N GLN A 71 -7.75 19.53 -17.72
CA GLN A 71 -9.03 18.90 -17.49
C GLN A 71 -9.23 17.69 -18.41
N ALA A 72 -8.85 17.79 -19.68
CA ALA A 72 -9.01 16.72 -20.66
C ALA A 72 -8.22 15.46 -20.25
N LEU A 73 -7.00 15.62 -19.75
CA LEU A 73 -6.19 14.51 -19.27
C LEU A 73 -6.73 13.89 -17.98
N THR A 74 -7.23 14.72 -17.06
CA THR A 74 -7.86 14.24 -15.82
C THR A 74 -9.14 13.44 -16.12
N GLU A 75 -9.96 13.93 -17.05
CA GLU A 75 -11.18 13.25 -17.51
C GLU A 75 -10.84 11.94 -18.22
N ALA A 76 -9.85 11.94 -19.11
CA ALA A 76 -9.40 10.73 -19.79
C ALA A 76 -8.90 9.65 -18.82
N LEU A 77 -8.22 10.03 -17.73
CA LEU A 77 -7.83 9.07 -16.70
C LEU A 77 -9.04 8.52 -15.94
N ALA A 78 -10.02 9.36 -15.59
CA ALA A 78 -11.23 8.90 -14.89
C ALA A 78 -12.08 7.94 -15.76
N GLU A 79 -12.20 8.23 -17.05
CA GLU A 79 -12.84 7.36 -18.04
C GLU A 79 -12.09 6.03 -18.16
N PHE A 80 -10.76 6.08 -18.28
CA PHE A 80 -9.92 4.89 -18.32
C PHE A 80 -10.10 4.01 -17.08
N VAL A 81 -10.01 4.58 -15.87
CA VAL A 81 -10.15 3.83 -14.62
C VAL A 81 -11.51 3.12 -14.55
N THR A 82 -12.58 3.77 -15.01
CA THR A 82 -13.92 3.18 -15.02
C THR A 82 -14.01 2.04 -16.05
N ALA A 83 -13.46 2.23 -17.24
CA ALA A 83 -13.49 1.22 -18.30
C ALA A 83 -12.60 0.01 -17.99
N ASP A 84 -11.47 0.22 -17.31
CA ASP A 84 -10.48 -0.81 -17.01
C ASP A 84 -11.01 -1.83 -15.99
N GLU A 85 -12.02 -1.50 -15.18
CA GLU A 85 -12.64 -2.46 -14.24
C GLU A 85 -13.14 -3.72 -14.95
N ALA A 86 -13.78 -3.56 -16.11
CA ALA A 86 -14.26 -4.69 -16.90
C ALA A 86 -13.10 -5.56 -17.41
N VAL A 87 -12.00 -4.92 -17.82
CA VAL A 87 -10.77 -5.59 -18.28
C VAL A 87 -10.11 -6.35 -17.13
N LEU A 88 -10.04 -5.75 -15.93
CA LEU A 88 -9.51 -6.40 -14.73
C LEU A 88 -10.32 -7.64 -14.35
N ILE A 89 -11.65 -7.53 -14.40
CA ILE A 89 -12.56 -8.66 -14.14
C ILE A 89 -12.35 -9.78 -15.16
N GLU A 90 -12.29 -9.44 -16.45
CA GLU A 90 -12.04 -10.42 -17.52
C GLU A 90 -10.67 -11.11 -17.36
N ASN A 91 -9.63 -10.33 -17.08
CA ASN A 91 -8.28 -10.84 -16.81
C ASN A 91 -8.23 -11.76 -15.59
N ALA A 92 -8.97 -11.44 -14.53
CA ALA A 92 -9.04 -12.27 -13.34
C ALA A 92 -9.78 -13.59 -13.64
N LYS A 93 -10.91 -13.53 -14.36
CA LYS A 93 -11.64 -14.74 -14.82
C LYS A 93 -10.77 -15.64 -15.69
N SER A 94 -10.03 -15.07 -16.64
CA SER A 94 -9.16 -15.86 -17.52
C SER A 94 -8.00 -16.53 -16.77
N ARG A 95 -7.61 -16.01 -15.61
CA ARG A 95 -6.64 -16.60 -14.68
C ARG A 95 -7.25 -17.56 -13.66
N GLY A 96 -8.55 -17.82 -13.74
CA GLY A 96 -9.26 -18.75 -12.86
C GLY A 96 -9.61 -18.19 -11.48
N ILE A 97 -9.60 -16.85 -11.30
CA ILE A 97 -10.06 -16.23 -10.06
C ILE A 97 -11.58 -16.38 -9.95
N GLU A 98 -12.03 -16.91 -8.81
CA GLU A 98 -13.45 -17.01 -8.49
C GLU A 98 -13.99 -15.66 -8.02
N ASN A 99 -15.19 -15.31 -8.50
CA ASN A 99 -15.93 -14.10 -8.12
C ASN A 99 -15.09 -12.79 -8.13
N PRO A 100 -14.41 -12.46 -9.24
CA PRO A 100 -13.51 -11.30 -9.30
C PRO A 100 -14.22 -9.96 -9.15
N GLU A 101 -15.52 -9.89 -9.45
CA GLU A 101 -16.35 -8.72 -9.17
C GLU A 101 -16.40 -8.40 -7.68
N ALA A 102 -16.64 -9.41 -6.83
CA ALA A 102 -16.65 -9.24 -5.39
C ALA A 102 -15.25 -8.88 -4.86
N LEU A 103 -14.20 -9.51 -5.41
CA LEU A 103 -12.82 -9.19 -5.06
C LEU A 103 -12.47 -7.73 -5.36
N LEU A 104 -12.86 -7.22 -6.52
CA LEU A 104 -12.64 -5.81 -6.90
C LEU A 104 -13.43 -4.86 -6.00
N ALA A 105 -14.70 -5.19 -5.69
CA ALA A 105 -15.52 -4.40 -4.79
C ALA A 105 -14.92 -4.33 -3.38
N ASP A 106 -14.42 -5.47 -2.86
CA ASP A 106 -13.75 -5.52 -1.57
C ASP A 106 -12.44 -4.74 -1.55
N TYR A 107 -11.64 -4.83 -2.62
CA TYR A 107 -10.42 -4.04 -2.76
C TYR A 107 -10.72 -2.53 -2.66
N LYS A 108 -11.68 -2.03 -3.44
CA LYS A 108 -12.08 -0.61 -3.42
C LYS A 108 -12.59 -0.19 -2.03
N ARG A 109 -13.42 -1.02 -1.40
CA ARG A 109 -13.90 -0.79 -0.02
C ARG A 109 -12.75 -0.71 1.00
N ILE A 110 -11.72 -1.54 0.85
CA ILE A 110 -10.54 -1.51 1.72
C ILE A 110 -9.73 -0.23 1.48
N VAL A 111 -9.54 0.19 0.23
CA VAL A 111 -8.88 1.46 -0.12
C VAL A 111 -9.61 2.64 0.51
N ASP A 112 -10.93 2.75 0.33
CA ASP A 112 -11.74 3.83 0.90
C ASP A 112 -11.67 3.86 2.43
N ARG A 113 -11.69 2.68 3.06
CA ARG A 113 -11.54 2.56 4.52
C ARG A 113 -10.20 3.09 5.00
N TRP A 114 -9.10 2.71 4.35
CA TRP A 114 -7.77 3.18 4.72
C TRP A 114 -7.59 4.67 4.46
N ALA A 115 -8.16 5.20 3.38
CA ALA A 115 -8.19 6.64 3.13
C ALA A 115 -8.89 7.39 4.28
N ALA A 116 -10.01 6.87 4.76
CA ALA A 116 -10.71 7.45 5.91
C ALA A 116 -9.90 7.35 7.22
N LEU A 117 -9.27 6.20 7.49
CA LEU A 117 -8.44 6.03 8.70
C LEU A 117 -7.23 6.95 8.72
N LEU A 118 -6.64 7.22 7.55
CA LEU A 118 -5.46 8.04 7.41
C LEU A 118 -5.77 9.54 7.33
N ALA A 119 -7.03 9.95 7.16
CA ALA A 119 -7.42 11.35 7.00
C ALA A 119 -7.07 12.22 8.21
N ASP A 120 -7.10 11.62 9.41
CA ASP A 120 -6.86 12.32 10.68
C ASP A 120 -5.49 11.98 11.31
N VAL A 121 -4.60 11.31 10.57
CA VAL A 121 -3.27 10.91 11.04
C VAL A 121 -2.20 11.77 10.39
N ASP A 122 -1.21 12.21 11.16
CA ASP A 122 -0.02 12.87 10.60
C ASP A 122 0.84 11.86 9.83
N HIS A 123 0.95 12.04 8.52
CA HIS A 123 1.70 11.12 7.65
C HIS A 123 3.22 11.27 7.81
N GLY A 124 3.70 12.29 8.53
CA GLY A 124 5.11 12.43 8.93
C GLY A 124 5.44 11.78 10.27
N ASP A 125 4.44 11.35 11.05
CA ASP A 125 4.63 10.71 12.35
C ASP A 125 4.66 9.18 12.22
N THR A 126 5.89 8.65 12.18
CA THR A 126 6.14 7.20 12.16
C THR A 126 5.41 6.46 13.27
N TYR A 127 5.35 7.00 14.49
CA TYR A 127 4.74 6.31 15.61
C TYR A 127 3.21 6.30 15.50
N ALA A 128 2.59 7.40 15.06
CA ALA A 128 1.15 7.46 14.82
C ALA A 128 0.72 6.47 13.72
N LEU A 129 1.45 6.45 12.60
CA LEU A 129 1.22 5.50 11.52
C LEU A 129 1.47 4.05 11.96
N ALA A 130 2.53 3.79 12.74
CA ALA A 130 2.84 2.46 13.26
C ALA A 130 1.76 1.95 14.20
N ALA A 131 1.24 2.82 15.08
CA ALA A 131 0.14 2.48 15.98
C ALA A 131 -1.13 2.11 15.20
N LEU A 132 -1.46 2.88 14.16
CA LEU A 132 -2.57 2.55 13.27
C LEU A 132 -2.35 1.21 12.55
N ALA A 133 -1.18 1.01 11.93
CA ALA A 133 -0.85 -0.25 11.25
C ALA A 133 -0.91 -1.46 12.19
N LYS A 134 -0.38 -1.33 13.41
CA LYS A 134 -0.45 -2.36 14.44
C LYS A 134 -1.90 -2.70 14.77
N ALA A 135 -2.72 -1.72 15.13
CA ALA A 135 -4.12 -1.92 15.51
C ALA A 135 -4.96 -2.51 14.36
N GLU A 136 -4.69 -2.08 13.14
CA GLU A 136 -5.55 -2.38 11.99
C GLU A 136 -5.17 -3.65 11.23
N ILE A 137 -3.91 -4.08 11.33
CA ILE A 137 -3.35 -5.23 10.61
C ILE A 137 -2.91 -6.30 11.61
N TYR A 138 -1.93 -6.00 12.45
CA TYR A 138 -1.17 -7.02 13.19
C TYR A 138 -1.84 -7.48 14.49
N ASP A 139 -2.60 -6.63 15.15
CA ASP A 139 -3.34 -6.97 16.38
C ASP A 139 -4.59 -7.80 16.10
N LYS A 140 -5.03 -7.87 14.84
CA LYS A 140 -6.15 -8.72 14.40
C LYS A 140 -5.74 -10.14 14.02
N LEU A 141 -4.44 -10.41 13.95
CA LEU A 141 -3.93 -11.73 13.64
C LEU A 141 -4.03 -12.64 14.86
N ASP A 142 -4.31 -13.92 14.62
CA ASP A 142 -4.01 -14.97 15.60
C ASP A 142 -2.50 -15.16 15.64
N ARG A 143 -1.81 -14.31 16.43
CA ARG A 143 -0.34 -14.23 16.44
C ARG A 143 0.33 -15.56 16.82
N ALA A 144 -0.32 -16.36 17.67
CA ALA A 144 0.19 -17.66 18.09
C ALA A 144 0.25 -18.66 16.92
N ASN A 145 -0.77 -18.66 16.05
CA ASN A 145 -0.93 -19.64 14.98
C ASN A 145 -0.65 -19.10 13.57
N TYR A 146 -0.43 -17.80 13.40
CA TYR A 146 -0.16 -17.21 12.09
C TYR A 146 1.12 -17.79 11.46
N GLY A 147 0.98 -18.40 10.29
CA GLY A 147 2.09 -19.02 9.55
C GLY A 147 2.59 -20.35 10.11
N MET A 148 1.83 -21.01 10.99
CA MET A 148 2.21 -22.28 11.64
C MET A 148 1.70 -23.55 10.94
N ASN A 149 1.07 -23.39 9.77
CA ASN A 149 0.46 -24.47 8.99
C ASN A 149 1.40 -25.00 7.90
#